data_AF-A0A7M7P7S8-F1
#
_entry.id   AF-A0A7M7P7S8-F1
#
_cell.length_a   1.000
_cell.length_b   1.000
_cell.length_c   1.000
_cell.angle_alpha   90.00
_cell.angle_beta   90.00
_cell.angle_gamma   90.00
#
_symmetry.space_group_name_H-M   'P 1'
#
loop_
_entity.id
_entity.type
_entity.pdbx_description
1 polymer ?
#
loop_
_entity_poly.entity_id
_entity_poly.type
_entity_poly.pdbx_seq_one_letter_code
_entity_poly.pdbx_strand_id
1 'polypeptide(L)'
;MEMFDPCREMFPGDKNRAGTQRYSMDQMRGLFHACREPGQEKDSLYRYFKTEQEGPCPTHIHVMCNGHIFKMTVFDLEGQVLTPPEIHRQLVFIKESCSQRGQGIGALTADDRVSYAQAFDHLVSLDSCNRSHIEIIKTSIMGLILDDGSPKSYTESCLHGVAGPTPHNRWFDKTFSAIVTSNGVVCYNCDVSIRNYIKNKEQ
;
A
#
# COMPACT_ATOMS: atom_id res chain seq x y z
N MET A 1 -20.55 10.31 10.01
CA MET A 1 -19.53 9.29 10.35
C MET A 1 -18.20 9.99 10.16
N GLU A 2 -17.62 10.52 11.24
CA GLU A 2 -16.30 11.16 11.15
C GLU A 2 -15.30 10.08 10.74
N MET A 3 -14.63 10.32 9.63
CA MET A 3 -13.64 9.41 9.11
C MET A 3 -12.41 9.51 10.02
N PHE A 4 -12.00 8.39 10.60
CA PHE A 4 -10.90 8.34 11.56
C PHE A 4 -9.59 8.78 10.90
N ASP A 5 -9.00 9.86 11.42
CA ASP A 5 -7.67 10.31 11.03
C ASP A 5 -6.61 9.61 11.90
N PRO A 6 -5.85 8.64 11.36
CA PRO A 6 -4.81 7.94 12.12
C PRO A 6 -3.68 8.87 12.58
N CYS A 7 -3.47 10.02 11.93
CA CYS A 7 -2.43 10.98 12.31
C CYS A 7 -2.76 11.74 13.60
N ARG A 8 -4.03 11.77 14.02
CA ARG A 8 -4.52 12.46 15.23
C ARG A 8 -4.48 11.63 16.51
N GLU A 9 -3.89 10.44 16.45
CA GLU A 9 -3.74 9.54 17.61
C GLU A 9 -5.08 9.24 18.33
N MET A 10 -6.20 9.30 17.61
CA MET A 10 -7.53 8.98 18.16
C MET A 10 -7.77 7.47 18.31
N PHE A 11 -6.82 6.64 17.91
CA PHE A 11 -6.93 5.19 18.00
C PHE A 11 -6.78 4.75 19.46
N PRO A 12 -7.79 4.08 20.05
CA PRO A 12 -7.71 3.66 21.44
C PRO A 12 -6.61 2.61 21.60
N GLY A 13 -5.78 2.77 22.64
CA GLY A 13 -4.74 1.80 22.94
C GLY A 13 -5.32 0.44 23.33
N ASP A 14 -4.78 -0.62 22.73
CA ASP A 14 -5.22 -2.00 22.98
C ASP A 14 -4.91 -2.43 24.41
N LYS A 15 -5.85 -3.20 24.98
CA LYS A 15 -5.78 -3.73 26.33
C LYS A 15 -6.16 -5.19 26.35
N ASN A 16 -5.67 -5.93 27.35
CA ASN A 16 -6.21 -7.25 27.63
C ASN A 16 -7.70 -7.17 28.05
N ARG A 17 -8.38 -8.31 28.06
CA ARG A 17 -9.81 -8.40 28.41
C ARG A 17 -10.16 -7.75 29.77
N ALA A 18 -9.23 -7.79 30.72
CA ALA A 18 -9.41 -7.22 32.06
C ALA A 18 -9.16 -5.70 32.12
N GLY A 19 -8.63 -5.10 31.05
CA GLY A 19 -8.26 -3.67 31.01
C GLY A 19 -7.00 -3.31 31.80
N THR A 20 -6.30 -4.28 32.39
CA THR A 20 -5.17 -4.09 33.31
C THR A 20 -3.83 -3.99 32.59
N GLN A 21 -3.66 -4.72 31.49
CA GLN A 21 -2.44 -4.71 30.68
C GLN A 21 -2.69 -3.95 29.40
N ARG A 22 -1.82 -2.99 29.07
CA ARG A 22 -1.79 -2.32 27.77
C ARG A 22 -0.83 -3.05 26.83
N TYR A 23 -1.19 -3.13 25.56
CA TYR A 23 -0.31 -3.64 24.51
C TYR A 23 0.37 -2.50 23.75
N SER A 24 1.51 -2.81 23.14
CA SER A 24 2.21 -1.85 22.28
C SER A 24 1.40 -1.57 21.02
N MET A 25 1.27 -0.30 20.66
CA MET A 25 0.61 0.16 19.43
C MET A 25 1.61 0.43 18.28
N ASP A 26 2.90 0.06 18.43
CA ASP A 26 3.95 0.35 17.43
C ASP A 26 3.64 -0.24 16.04
N GLN A 27 2.92 -1.38 15.97
CA GLN A 27 2.53 -1.97 14.69
C GLN A 27 1.68 -1.03 13.84
N MET A 28 0.86 -0.18 14.46
CA MET A 28 -0.03 0.74 13.75
C MET A 28 0.75 1.78 12.95
N ARG A 29 1.96 2.13 13.39
CA ARG A 29 2.86 3.04 12.66
C ARG A 29 3.44 2.45 11.38
N GLY A 30 3.33 1.13 11.19
CA GLY A 30 3.75 0.46 9.97
C GLY A 30 2.60 0.11 9.02
N LEU A 31 1.33 0.39 9.39
CA LEU A 31 0.18 -0.02 8.60
C LEU A 31 0.08 0.82 7.32
N PHE A 32 0.09 2.14 7.50
CA PHE A 32 0.12 3.12 6.43
C PHE A 32 1.53 3.66 6.21
N HIS A 33 1.76 4.26 5.04
CA HIS A 33 3.00 4.96 4.72
C HIS A 33 4.23 4.09 4.94
N ALA A 34 4.14 2.80 4.62
CA ALA A 34 5.26 1.90 4.78
C ALA A 34 5.39 1.00 3.55
N CYS A 35 6.63 0.63 3.26
CA CYS A 35 6.95 -0.22 2.13
C CYS A 35 8.27 -0.92 2.41
N ARG A 36 8.33 -2.19 2.04
CA ARG A 36 9.58 -2.91 1.96
C ARG A 36 10.34 -2.50 0.69
N GLU A 37 11.66 -2.54 0.76
CA GLU A 37 12.55 -2.40 -0.38
C GLU A 37 13.42 -3.66 -0.45
N PRO A 38 13.56 -4.29 -1.63
CA PRO A 38 14.42 -5.45 -1.77
C PRO A 38 15.89 -5.07 -1.56
N GLY A 39 16.66 -5.97 -0.95
CA GLY A 39 18.12 -5.84 -0.86
C GLY A 39 18.81 -7.15 -1.21
N GLN A 40 20.04 -7.08 -1.75
CA GLN A 40 20.78 -8.25 -2.24
C GLN A 40 20.96 -9.33 -1.14
N GLU A 41 21.23 -8.91 0.10
CA GLU A 41 21.37 -9.81 1.25
C GLU A 41 20.16 -9.76 2.19
N LYS A 42 19.59 -8.55 2.37
CA LYS A 42 18.53 -8.30 3.34
C LYS A 42 17.66 -7.13 2.89
N ASP A 43 16.36 -7.32 2.97
CA ASP A 43 15.39 -6.26 2.73
C ASP A 43 15.32 -5.25 3.87
N SER A 44 14.85 -4.05 3.54
CA SER A 44 14.59 -3.00 4.51
C SER A 44 13.12 -2.59 4.50
N LEU A 45 12.50 -2.51 5.68
CA LEU A 45 11.17 -1.94 5.84
C LEU A 45 11.30 -0.45 6.17
N TYR A 46 10.78 0.40 5.29
CA TYR A 46 10.72 1.85 5.52
C TYR A 46 9.33 2.24 6.03
N ARG A 47 9.30 3.05 7.09
CA ARG A 47 8.08 3.65 7.67
C ARG A 47 8.19 5.16 7.56
N TYR A 48 7.22 5.76 6.89
CA TYR A 48 7.14 7.20 6.62
C TYR A 48 6.02 7.87 7.40
N PHE A 49 5.19 7.08 8.09
CA PHE A 49 4.11 7.58 8.93
C PHE A 49 4.66 8.47 10.06
N LYS A 50 4.00 9.61 10.26
CA LYS A 50 4.21 10.53 11.37
C LYS A 50 2.85 10.98 11.89
N THR A 51 2.73 11.13 13.21
CA THR A 51 1.55 11.79 13.80
C THR A 51 1.61 13.30 13.53
N GLU A 52 0.49 14.01 13.70
CA GLU A 52 0.45 15.48 13.55
C GLU A 52 1.52 16.17 14.43
N GLN A 53 1.81 15.61 15.60
CA GLN A 53 2.83 16.12 16.54
C GLN A 53 4.27 15.89 16.05
N GLU A 54 4.50 14.84 15.25
CA GLU A 54 5.83 14.46 14.73
C GLU A 54 6.19 15.15 13.42
N GLY A 55 5.19 15.74 12.74
CA GLY A 55 5.37 16.55 11.55
C GLY A 55 4.57 16.04 10.34
N PRO A 56 4.85 16.60 9.15
CA PRO A 56 4.06 16.32 7.95
C PRO A 56 4.24 14.87 7.47
N CYS A 57 3.14 14.31 6.97
CA CYS A 57 3.04 12.96 6.44
C CYS A 57 2.58 13.01 4.97
N PRO A 58 3.02 12.10 4.07
CA PRO A 58 2.54 12.09 2.69
C PRO A 58 1.01 11.91 2.59
N THR A 59 0.37 12.64 1.67
CA THR A 59 -1.11 12.73 1.55
C THR A 59 -1.66 12.05 0.28
N HIS A 60 -0.86 11.22 -0.38
CA HIS A 60 -1.27 10.51 -1.60
C HIS A 60 -1.38 9.01 -1.38
N ILE A 61 -2.23 8.36 -2.17
CA ILE A 61 -2.16 6.92 -2.42
C ILE A 61 -1.50 6.66 -3.76
N HIS A 62 -1.08 5.42 -4.00
CA HIS A 62 -0.84 4.96 -5.36
C HIS A 62 -2.02 4.07 -5.79
N VAL A 63 -2.46 4.23 -7.04
CA VAL A 63 -3.53 3.44 -7.63
C VAL A 63 -2.94 2.56 -8.73
N MET A 64 -3.18 1.26 -8.69
CA MET A 64 -2.80 0.34 -9.76
C MET A 64 -4.04 -0.06 -10.55
N CYS A 65 -3.95 0.04 -11.88
CA CYS A 65 -5.01 -0.39 -12.78
C CYS A 65 -4.40 -0.93 -14.08
N ASN A 66 -4.72 -2.19 -14.43
CA ASN A 66 -4.23 -2.86 -15.65
C ASN A 66 -2.70 -2.73 -15.87
N GLY A 67 -1.90 -2.77 -14.79
CA GLY A 67 -0.44 -2.66 -14.86
C GLY A 67 0.13 -1.25 -14.97
N HIS A 68 -0.72 -0.23 -14.93
CA HIS A 68 -0.33 1.16 -14.74
C HIS A 68 -0.31 1.51 -13.26
N ILE A 69 0.48 2.52 -12.89
CA ILE A 69 0.58 3.03 -11.51
C ILE A 69 0.36 4.54 -11.56
N PHE A 70 -0.58 5.04 -10.77
CA PHE A 70 -0.92 6.45 -10.67
C PHE A 70 -0.68 6.96 -9.27
N LYS A 71 -0.22 8.20 -9.15
CA LYS A 71 -0.28 8.95 -7.89
C LYS A 71 -1.65 9.61 -7.80
N MET A 72 -2.37 9.42 -6.70
CA MET A 72 -3.66 10.07 -6.46
C MET A 72 -3.64 10.76 -5.10
N THR A 73 -3.83 12.07 -5.09
CA THR A 73 -3.97 12.84 -3.85
C THR A 73 -5.37 12.61 -3.29
N VAL A 74 -5.47 12.30 -1.99
CA VAL A 74 -6.75 12.03 -1.31
C VAL A 74 -7.13 13.11 -0.29
N PHE A 75 -6.32 14.16 -0.20
CA PHE A 75 -6.57 15.35 0.60
C PHE A 75 -6.61 16.59 -0.30
N ASP A 76 -7.42 17.59 0.07
CA ASP A 76 -7.42 18.91 -0.55
C ASP A 76 -6.27 19.80 -0.01
N LEU A 77 -6.25 21.07 -0.43
CA LEU A 77 -5.22 22.03 -0.04
C LEU A 77 -5.35 22.45 1.44
N GLU A 78 -6.55 22.31 2.00
CA GLU A 78 -6.90 22.55 3.39
C GLU A 78 -6.64 21.33 4.30
N GLY A 79 -6.12 20.23 3.73
CA GLY A 79 -5.80 19.01 4.45
C GLY A 79 -7.03 18.19 4.85
N GLN A 80 -8.19 18.43 4.24
CA GLN A 80 -9.39 17.61 4.42
C GLN A 80 -9.40 16.48 3.40
N VAL A 81 -9.99 15.35 3.78
CA VAL A 81 -10.14 14.23 2.86
C VAL A 81 -11.16 14.59 1.78
N LEU A 82 -10.81 14.29 0.53
CA LEU A 82 -11.69 14.46 -0.61
C LEU A 82 -13.01 13.70 -0.42
N THR A 83 -14.09 14.30 -0.91
CA THR A 83 -15.43 13.71 -0.82
C THR A 83 -15.54 12.47 -1.72
N PRO A 84 -16.48 11.55 -1.44
CA PRO A 84 -16.68 10.37 -2.29
C PRO A 84 -16.90 10.69 -3.77
N PRO A 85 -17.66 11.73 -4.18
CA PRO A 85 -17.77 12.12 -5.58
C PRO A 85 -16.46 12.59 -6.22
N GLU A 86 -15.58 13.25 -5.47
CA GLU A 86 -14.27 13.71 -5.96
C GLU A 86 -13.30 12.53 -6.14
N ILE A 87 -13.26 11.62 -5.17
CA ILE A 87 -12.48 10.37 -5.28
C ILE A 87 -13.01 9.54 -6.46
N HIS A 88 -14.33 9.37 -6.56
CA HIS A 88 -14.95 8.61 -7.65
C HIS A 88 -14.57 9.16 -9.03
N ARG A 89 -14.58 10.48 -9.21
CA ARG A 89 -14.19 11.13 -10.47
C ARG A 89 -12.74 10.80 -10.86
N GLN A 90 -11.82 10.83 -9.90
CA GLN A 90 -10.42 10.46 -10.14
C GLN A 90 -10.27 8.97 -10.50
N LEU A 91 -11.01 8.08 -9.82
CA LEU A 91 -10.97 6.65 -10.09
C LEU A 91 -11.56 6.30 -11.47
N VAL A 92 -12.64 6.97 -11.89
CA VAL A 92 -13.21 6.83 -13.24
C VAL A 92 -12.17 7.23 -14.28
N PHE A 93 -11.54 8.39 -14.12
CA PHE A 93 -10.47 8.85 -15.02
C PHE A 93 -9.31 7.84 -15.13
N ILE A 94 -8.84 7.31 -13.99
CA ILE A 94 -7.79 6.29 -13.96
C ILE A 94 -8.25 5.03 -14.72
N LYS A 95 -9.47 4.55 -14.46
CA LYS A 95 -9.99 3.33 -15.09
C LYS A 95 -10.11 3.49 -16.61
N GLU A 96 -10.61 4.62 -17.08
CA GLU A 96 -10.74 4.95 -18.51
C GLU A 96 -9.37 5.09 -19.20
N SER A 97 -8.37 5.61 -18.49
CA SER A 97 -6.99 5.74 -18.99
C SER A 97 -6.26 4.39 -19.17
N CYS A 98 -6.81 3.30 -18.63
CA CYS A 98 -6.17 1.99 -18.58
C CYS A 98 -6.75 0.98 -19.60
N SER A 99 -7.28 1.46 -20.73
CA SER A 99 -7.84 0.60 -21.78
C SER A 99 -6.82 -0.38 -22.36
N GLN A 100 -5.55 0.03 -22.43
CA GLN A 100 -4.42 -0.84 -22.80
C GLN A 100 -3.59 -1.21 -21.58
N ARG A 101 -3.00 -2.41 -21.62
CA ARG A 101 -2.15 -2.91 -20.55
C ARG A 101 -0.90 -2.04 -20.41
N GLY A 102 -0.60 -1.64 -19.17
CA GLY A 102 0.61 -0.90 -18.84
C GLY A 102 1.86 -1.78 -18.79
N GLN A 103 2.98 -1.19 -18.39
CA GLN A 103 4.27 -1.88 -18.31
C GLN A 103 4.29 -3.03 -17.29
N GLY A 104 3.40 -3.02 -16.29
CA GLY A 104 3.27 -4.14 -15.35
C GLY A 104 4.46 -4.29 -14.41
N ILE A 105 5.17 -3.20 -14.10
CA ILE A 105 6.37 -3.17 -13.23
C ILE A 105 6.11 -3.80 -11.86
N GLY A 106 4.87 -3.75 -11.37
CA GLY A 106 4.47 -4.42 -10.13
C GLY A 106 4.76 -5.93 -10.09
N ALA A 107 4.84 -6.59 -11.25
CA ALA A 107 5.19 -8.00 -11.33
C ALA A 107 6.57 -8.33 -10.75
N LEU A 108 7.52 -7.39 -10.81
CA LEU A 108 8.85 -7.57 -10.22
C LEU A 108 8.78 -7.83 -8.71
N THR A 109 7.80 -7.25 -8.02
CA THR A 109 7.61 -7.40 -6.58
C THR A 109 7.17 -8.80 -6.16
N ALA A 110 6.76 -9.64 -7.11
CA ALA A 110 6.33 -11.02 -6.88
C ALA A 110 7.46 -12.04 -7.05
N ASP A 111 8.62 -11.60 -7.56
CA ASP A 111 9.75 -12.48 -7.84
C ASP A 111 10.51 -12.87 -6.56
N ASP A 112 11.44 -13.81 -6.67
CA ASP A 112 12.35 -14.10 -5.56
C ASP A 112 13.16 -12.85 -5.19
N ARG A 113 13.54 -12.74 -3.91
CA ARG A 113 14.03 -11.47 -3.36
C ARG A 113 15.38 -11.06 -3.91
N VAL A 114 16.23 -12.01 -4.29
CA VAL A 114 17.55 -11.73 -4.85
C VAL A 114 17.42 -11.28 -6.30
N SER A 115 16.63 -12.00 -7.10
CA SER A 115 16.34 -11.60 -8.50
C SER A 115 15.63 -10.26 -8.56
N TYR A 116 14.67 -10.02 -7.68
CA TYR A 116 13.99 -8.73 -7.61
C TYR A 116 14.92 -7.60 -7.15
N ALA A 117 15.83 -7.81 -6.20
CA ALA A 117 16.82 -6.80 -5.83
C ALA A 117 17.67 -6.38 -7.05
N GLN A 118 18.13 -7.35 -7.84
CA GLN A 118 18.88 -7.07 -9.08
C GLN A 118 18.03 -6.35 -10.13
N ALA A 119 16.77 -6.77 -10.31
CA ALA A 119 15.85 -6.12 -11.24
C ALA A 119 15.49 -4.69 -10.81
N PHE A 120 15.38 -4.45 -9.50
CA PHE A 120 15.13 -3.14 -8.91
C PHE A 120 16.33 -2.20 -9.14
N ASP A 121 17.54 -2.65 -8.86
CA ASP A 121 18.78 -1.90 -9.12
C ASP A 121 18.91 -1.56 -10.60
N HIS A 122 18.61 -2.53 -11.47
CA HIS A 122 18.60 -2.31 -12.91
C HIS A 122 17.53 -1.28 -13.31
N LEU A 123 16.29 -1.43 -12.86
CA LEU A 123 15.19 -0.50 -13.15
C LEU A 123 15.54 0.94 -12.77
N VAL A 124 16.14 1.13 -11.59
CA VAL A 124 16.59 2.45 -11.11
C VAL A 124 17.75 2.99 -11.96
N SER A 125 18.63 2.13 -12.46
CA SER A 125 19.75 2.53 -13.32
C SER A 125 19.34 2.99 -14.73
N LEU A 126 18.17 2.56 -15.22
CA LEU A 126 17.70 2.89 -16.57
C LEU A 126 17.27 4.34 -16.73
N ASP A 127 16.69 4.94 -15.68
CA ASP A 127 16.25 6.34 -15.69
C ASP A 127 16.22 6.88 -14.26
N SER A 128 16.82 8.05 -14.06
CA SER A 128 16.75 8.82 -12.81
C SER A 128 15.32 9.06 -12.31
N CYS A 129 14.33 9.16 -13.21
CA CYS A 129 12.92 9.34 -12.86
C CYS A 129 12.33 8.09 -12.17
N ASN A 130 12.84 6.89 -12.45
CA ASN A 130 12.31 5.65 -11.87
C ASN A 130 12.46 5.63 -10.35
N ARG A 131 13.59 6.14 -9.83
CA ARG A 131 13.78 6.28 -8.38
C ARG A 131 12.71 7.15 -7.74
N SER A 132 12.40 8.29 -8.37
CA SER A 132 11.37 9.21 -7.89
C SER A 132 9.96 8.59 -7.95
N HIS A 133 9.65 7.84 -9.01
CA HIS A 133 8.38 7.12 -9.12
C HIS A 133 8.23 6.03 -8.05
N ILE A 134 9.30 5.28 -7.77
CA ILE A 134 9.31 4.26 -6.71
C ILE A 134 9.14 4.91 -5.34
N GLU A 135 9.79 6.05 -5.07
CA GLU A 135 9.64 6.74 -3.79
C GLU A 135 8.21 7.24 -3.58
N ILE A 136 7.50 7.63 -4.64
CA ILE A 136 6.06 7.95 -4.58
C ILE A 136 5.25 6.72 -4.12
N ILE A 137 5.54 5.52 -4.63
CA ILE A 137 4.86 4.28 -4.22
C ILE A 137 5.17 3.94 -2.76
N LYS A 138 6.44 4.03 -2.38
CA LYS A 138 6.91 3.72 -1.02
C LYS A 138 6.28 4.63 0.02
N THR A 139 6.25 5.94 -0.24
CA THR A 139 5.73 6.96 0.68
C THR A 139 4.20 7.07 0.71
N SER A 140 3.49 6.47 -0.25
CA SER A 140 2.02 6.57 -0.31
C SER A 140 1.35 6.03 0.97
N ILE A 141 0.15 6.51 1.30
CA ILE A 141 -0.62 6.03 2.46
C ILE A 141 -0.87 4.52 2.35
N MET A 142 -1.38 4.09 1.21
CA MET A 142 -1.66 2.69 0.88
C MET A 142 -1.61 2.48 -0.65
N GLY A 143 -1.73 1.22 -1.07
CA GLY A 143 -2.07 0.87 -2.45
C GLY A 143 -3.57 0.67 -2.63
N LEU A 144 -4.12 1.19 -3.72
CA LEU A 144 -5.48 0.87 -4.17
C LEU A 144 -5.39 0.19 -5.53
N ILE A 145 -5.92 -1.02 -5.64
CA ILE A 145 -5.86 -1.80 -6.87
C ILE A 145 -7.25 -1.92 -7.45
N LEU A 146 -7.42 -1.40 -8.66
CA LEU A 146 -8.62 -1.60 -9.47
C LEU A 146 -8.39 -2.84 -10.34
N ASP A 147 -9.09 -3.93 -10.02
CA ASP A 147 -8.87 -5.23 -10.60
C ASP A 147 -10.08 -5.73 -11.39
N ASP A 148 -9.82 -6.38 -12.53
CA ASP A 148 -10.89 -6.89 -13.40
C ASP A 148 -11.42 -8.26 -12.97
N GLY A 149 -10.77 -8.92 -11.98
CA GLY A 149 -11.26 -10.17 -11.41
C GLY A 149 -12.68 -10.06 -10.88
N SER A 150 -13.36 -11.19 -10.75
CA SER A 150 -14.74 -11.27 -10.27
C SER A 150 -14.94 -12.51 -9.38
N PRO A 151 -14.29 -12.59 -8.21
CA PRO A 151 -14.37 -13.76 -7.33
C PRO A 151 -15.82 -14.00 -6.90
N LYS A 152 -16.26 -15.26 -6.93
CA LYS A 152 -17.65 -15.67 -6.66
C LYS A 152 -17.84 -16.33 -5.30
N SER A 153 -16.76 -16.70 -4.64
CA SER A 153 -16.76 -17.37 -3.34
C SER A 153 -15.77 -16.72 -2.39
N TYR A 154 -15.94 -16.94 -1.09
CA TYR A 154 -15.00 -16.45 -0.08
C TYR A 154 -13.57 -16.95 -0.33
N THR A 155 -13.43 -18.24 -0.69
CA THR A 155 -12.13 -18.84 -1.03
C THR A 155 -11.48 -18.15 -2.21
N GLU A 156 -12.24 -17.87 -3.28
CA GLU A 156 -11.75 -17.12 -4.43
C GLU A 156 -11.31 -15.72 -4.04
N SER A 157 -12.09 -15.00 -3.21
CA SER A 157 -11.74 -13.67 -2.72
C SER A 157 -10.43 -13.69 -1.91
N CYS A 158 -10.25 -14.68 -1.03
CA CYS A 158 -9.01 -14.82 -0.27
C CYS A 158 -7.80 -15.06 -1.19
N LEU A 159 -7.90 -15.99 -2.13
CA LEU A 159 -6.83 -16.27 -3.10
C LEU A 159 -6.53 -15.04 -3.98
N HIS A 160 -7.58 -14.29 -4.34
CA HIS A 160 -7.46 -13.06 -5.12
C HIS A 160 -6.71 -11.96 -4.36
N GLY A 161 -6.91 -11.87 -3.04
CA GLY A 161 -6.17 -10.96 -2.17
C GLY A 161 -4.71 -11.36 -1.93
N VAL A 162 -4.42 -12.67 -1.88
CA VAL A 162 -3.05 -13.17 -1.64
C VAL A 162 -2.14 -12.94 -2.85
N ALA A 163 -2.54 -13.41 -4.03
CA ALA A 163 -1.73 -13.34 -5.24
C ALA A 163 -2.48 -12.70 -6.42
N GLY A 164 -3.80 -12.90 -6.47
CA GLY A 164 -4.58 -12.55 -7.66
C GLY A 164 -4.25 -13.46 -8.86
N PRO A 165 -4.96 -13.30 -9.98
CA PRO A 165 -4.70 -14.05 -11.19
C PRO A 165 -3.40 -13.62 -11.88
N THR A 166 -2.94 -12.39 -11.63
CA THR A 166 -1.72 -11.87 -12.25
C THR A 166 -1.01 -10.85 -11.34
N PRO A 167 0.33 -10.87 -11.26
CA PRO A 167 1.08 -9.99 -10.36
C PRO A 167 1.31 -8.58 -10.93
N HIS A 168 1.05 -8.37 -12.22
CA HIS A 168 1.36 -7.10 -12.90
C HIS A 168 0.61 -5.88 -12.34
N ASN A 169 -0.53 -6.11 -11.66
CA ASN A 169 -1.38 -5.09 -11.07
C ASN A 169 -1.31 -5.12 -9.53
N ARG A 170 -0.14 -5.45 -8.98
CA ARG A 170 0.12 -5.57 -7.53
C ARG A 170 1.47 -4.94 -7.17
N TRP A 171 1.60 -4.47 -5.93
CA TRP A 171 2.87 -4.07 -5.34
C TRP A 171 3.03 -4.77 -3.99
N PHE A 172 3.59 -5.97 -3.98
CA PHE A 172 3.60 -6.87 -2.81
C PHE A 172 4.49 -6.39 -1.66
N ASP A 173 5.38 -5.43 -1.92
CA ASP A 173 6.18 -4.78 -0.88
C ASP A 173 5.41 -3.72 -0.10
N LYS A 174 4.22 -3.30 -0.57
CA LYS A 174 3.43 -2.32 0.15
C LYS A 174 2.83 -2.99 1.39
N THR A 175 2.95 -2.35 2.55
CA THR A 175 2.45 -2.91 3.81
C THR A 175 0.96 -3.14 3.81
N PHE A 176 0.20 -2.29 3.12
CA PHE A 176 -1.24 -2.41 3.00
C PHE A 176 -1.73 -1.98 1.62
N SER A 177 -2.49 -2.88 1.00
CA SER A 177 -3.10 -2.72 -0.31
C SER A 177 -4.54 -3.20 -0.29
N ALA A 178 -5.48 -2.33 -0.68
CA ALA A 178 -6.88 -2.67 -0.90
C ALA A 178 -7.12 -3.00 -2.37
N ILE A 179 -7.74 -4.14 -2.65
CA ILE A 179 -8.01 -4.64 -3.99
C ILE A 179 -9.53 -4.63 -4.21
N VAL A 180 -9.98 -3.82 -5.16
CA VAL A 180 -11.40 -3.70 -5.52
C VAL A 180 -11.60 -4.38 -6.87
N THR A 181 -12.43 -5.42 -6.88
CA THR A 181 -12.72 -6.24 -8.05
C THR A 181 -13.88 -5.68 -8.86
N SER A 182 -14.06 -6.13 -10.11
CA SER A 182 -15.09 -5.63 -11.03
C SER A 182 -16.52 -5.87 -10.54
N ASN A 183 -16.72 -6.91 -9.71
CA ASN A 183 -17.99 -7.21 -9.06
C ASN A 183 -18.15 -6.56 -7.68
N GLY A 184 -17.29 -5.60 -7.31
CA GLY A 184 -17.38 -4.84 -6.06
C GLY A 184 -16.91 -5.57 -4.81
N VAL A 185 -16.26 -6.73 -4.95
CA VAL A 185 -15.64 -7.42 -3.82
C VAL A 185 -14.34 -6.69 -3.45
N VAL A 186 -14.13 -6.51 -2.15
CA VAL A 186 -12.89 -5.91 -1.63
C VAL A 186 -12.06 -6.99 -0.94
N CYS A 187 -10.81 -7.12 -1.39
CA CYS A 187 -9.80 -7.99 -0.81
C CYS A 187 -8.63 -7.15 -0.30
N TYR A 188 -7.76 -7.74 0.51
CA TYR A 188 -6.58 -7.05 1.04
C TYR A 188 -5.32 -7.88 0.83
N ASN A 189 -4.23 -7.18 0.55
CA ASN A 189 -2.88 -7.72 0.54
C ASN A 189 -2.01 -6.94 1.53
N CYS A 190 -1.27 -7.64 2.38
CA CYS A 190 -0.44 -7.02 3.40
C CYS A 190 0.93 -7.71 3.49
N ASP A 191 2.00 -6.93 3.51
CA ASP A 191 3.33 -7.45 3.83
C ASP A 191 3.40 -7.88 5.30
N VAL A 192 3.84 -9.10 5.54
CA VAL A 192 3.99 -9.68 6.88
C VAL A 192 5.15 -9.08 7.66
N SER A 193 6.09 -8.39 7.00
CA SER A 193 7.25 -7.77 7.65
C SER A 193 6.86 -6.75 8.74
N ILE A 194 5.67 -6.14 8.63
CA ILE A 194 5.11 -5.23 9.63
C ILE A 194 5.04 -5.87 11.03
N ARG A 195 4.76 -7.18 11.11
CA ARG A 195 4.62 -7.93 12.37
C ARG A 195 5.96 -8.25 13.03
N ASN A 196 7.01 -8.40 12.22
CA ASN A 196 8.32 -8.85 12.70
C ASN A 196 9.17 -7.73 13.31
N TYR A 197 8.81 -6.46 13.08
CA TYR A 197 9.57 -5.33 13.60
C TYR A 197 9.59 -5.24 15.14
N ILE A 198 8.49 -5.65 15.82
CA ILE A 198 8.44 -5.61 17.29
C ILE A 198 9.43 -6.59 17.92
N LYS A 199 9.70 -7.74 17.29
CA LYS A 199 10.64 -8.73 17.84
C LYS A 199 12.11 -8.28 17.81
N ASN A 200 12.47 -7.39 16.87
CA ASN A 200 13.85 -6.96 16.68
C ASN A 200 14.25 -5.74 17.52
N LYS A 201 13.33 -5.14 18.29
CA LYS A 201 13.65 -4.09 19.27
C LYS A 201 13.95 -4.64 20.67
N GLU A 202 13.75 -5.93 20.90
CA GLU A 202 13.99 -6.63 22.17
C GLU A 202 15.31 -7.44 22.18
N GLN A 203 16.17 -7.26 21.18
CA GLN A 203 17.56 -7.74 21.13
C GLN A 203 18.51 -6.56 20.99
#